data_AF-A0A5S9Y2F3-F1
#
_entry.id   AF-A0A5S9Y2F3-F1
#
_cell.length_a   1.000
_cell.length_b   1.000
_cell.length_c   1.000
_cell.angle_alpha   90.00
_cell.angle_beta   90.00
_cell.angle_gamma   90.00
#
_symmetry.space_group_name_H-M   'P 1'
#
loop_
_entity.id
_entity.type
_entity.pdbx_description
1 polymer ?
#
loop_
_entity_poly.entity_id
_entity_poly.type
_entity_poly.pdbx_seq_one_letter_code
_entity_poly.pdbx_strand_id
1 'polypeptide(L)' 'MANVEGYNVESGGSLCCNNHPKFGKCNTNNDNQRCNRWCHNGCGNGKGDYCKAMSHGGLCHCYC' A
#
# COMPACT_ATOMS: atom_id res chain seq x y z
N MET A 1 4.72 11.71 23.06
CA MET A 1 5.11 10.43 22.43
C MET A 1 4.02 10.12 21.41
N ALA A 2 4.30 10.18 20.10
CA ALA A 2 3.26 9.99 19.10
C ALA A 2 3.04 8.48 18.87
N ASN A 3 1.92 7.97 19.39
CA ASN A 3 1.34 6.69 19.02
C ASN A 3 0.38 6.99 17.86
N VAL A 4 0.68 6.51 16.65
CA VAL A 4 -0.15 6.73 15.46
C VAL A 4 -0.50 5.39 14.81
N GLU A 5 -1.42 4.68 15.46
CA GLU A 5 -2.28 3.68 14.82
C GLU A 5 -3.57 4.43 14.42
N GLY A 6 -3.73 4.83 13.15
CA GLY A 6 -4.83 5.72 12.79
C GLY A 6 -4.99 6.02 11.31
N TYR A 7 -5.64 5.11 10.62
CA TYR A 7 -6.23 5.20 9.29
C TYR A 7 -6.93 6.55 9.04
N ASN A 8 -6.31 7.45 8.27
CA ASN A 8 -6.95 8.67 7.74
C ASN A 8 -6.66 8.76 6.23
N VAL A 9 -7.69 8.57 5.41
CA VAL A 9 -7.69 9.14 4.05
C VAL A 9 -7.92 10.61 4.30
N GLU A 10 -6.90 11.48 4.16
CA GLU A 10 -7.02 12.91 3.83
C GLU A 10 -5.64 13.45 3.36
N SER A 11 -5.63 13.99 2.14
CA SER A 11 -4.73 15.04 1.63
C SER A 11 -3.21 14.92 1.81
N GLY A 12 -2.53 14.47 0.75
CA GLY A 12 -1.17 14.95 0.43
C GLY A 12 0.04 14.21 1.05
N GLY A 13 -0.17 13.13 1.80
CA GLY A 13 0.91 12.28 2.29
C GLY A 13 1.13 11.07 1.38
N SER A 14 2.29 10.99 0.75
CA SER A 14 2.67 9.98 -0.25
C SER A 14 2.27 8.56 0.15
N LEU A 15 1.69 7.77 -0.78
CA LEU A 15 1.35 6.34 -0.57
C LEU A 15 2.59 5.48 -0.21
N CYS A 16 3.78 6.04 -0.37
CA CYS A 16 5.09 5.47 -0.07
C CYS A 16 5.21 4.87 1.33
N CYS A 17 6.05 3.83 1.43
CA CYS A 17 6.53 3.29 2.70
C CYS A 17 5.45 2.79 3.66
N ASN A 18 4.30 2.36 3.14
CA ASN A 18 3.17 2.01 3.96
C ASN A 18 2.47 0.73 3.49
N ASN A 19 1.98 -0.01 4.47
CA ASN A 19 1.04 -1.10 4.26
C ASN A 19 -0.35 -0.48 4.06
N HIS A 20 -1.05 -0.91 3.01
CA HIS A 20 -2.40 -0.45 2.70
C HIS A 20 -3.40 -1.59 2.86
N PRO A 21 -3.80 -1.94 4.09
CA PRO A 21 -4.85 -2.93 4.33
C PRO A 21 -6.20 -2.50 3.73
N LYS A 22 -6.42 -1.18 3.58
CA LYS A 22 -7.60 -0.58 2.92
C LYS A 22 -7.66 -0.87 1.41
N PHE A 23 -6.53 -1.12 0.76
CA PHE A 23 -6.50 -1.55 -0.65
C PHE A 23 -7.19 -2.91 -0.83
N GLY A 24 -7.21 -3.71 0.23
CA GLY A 24 -7.86 -5.00 0.27
C GLY A 24 -6.90 -6.14 -0.10
N LYS A 25 -7.45 -7.16 -0.76
CA LYS A 25 -6.73 -8.41 -1.04
C LYS A 25 -5.65 -8.18 -2.08
N CYS A 26 -4.43 -8.51 -1.73
CA CYS A 26 -3.27 -8.59 -2.61
C CYS A 26 -2.86 -10.06 -2.72
N ASN A 27 -3.67 -10.85 -3.44
CA ASN A 27 -3.45 -12.30 -3.57
C ASN A 27 -3.30 -12.75 -5.02
N THR A 28 -3.83 -11.98 -5.98
CA THR A 28 -3.72 -12.31 -7.40
C THR A 28 -2.72 -11.40 -8.10
N ASN A 29 -2.22 -11.84 -9.26
CA ASN A 29 -1.33 -11.02 -10.07
C ASN A 29 -2.02 -9.71 -10.54
N ASN A 30 -3.35 -9.74 -10.72
CA ASN A 30 -4.13 -8.54 -11.02
C ASN A 30 -4.15 -7.54 -9.85
N ASP A 31 -4.30 -8.03 -8.61
CA ASP A 31 -4.25 -7.17 -7.42
C ASP A 31 -2.86 -6.57 -7.24
N ASN A 32 -1.81 -7.37 -7.50
CA ASN A 32 -0.42 -6.89 -7.48
C ASN A 32 -0.22 -5.77 -8.52
N GLN A 33 -0.70 -5.92 -9.75
CA GLN A 33 -0.60 -4.84 -10.75
C GLN A 33 -1.39 -3.58 -10.38
N ARG A 34 -2.58 -3.74 -9.78
CA ARG A 34 -3.37 -2.60 -9.28
C ARG A 34 -2.65 -1.91 -8.13
N CYS A 35 -2.09 -2.67 -7.19
CA CYS A 35 -1.32 -2.16 -6.06
C CYS A 35 -0.08 -1.42 -6.58
N ASN A 36 0.62 -2.00 -7.56
CA ASN A 36 1.77 -1.38 -8.21
C ASN A 36 1.44 -0.04 -8.80
N ARG A 37 0.44 0.01 -9.67
CA ARG A 37 0.02 1.25 -10.33
C ARG A 37 -0.45 2.27 -9.32
N TRP A 38 -1.12 1.84 -8.24
CA TRP A 38 -1.61 2.72 -7.19
C TRP A 38 -0.44 3.33 -6.41
N CYS A 39 0.50 2.50 -5.94
CA CYS A 39 1.73 2.95 -5.30
C CYS A 39 2.55 3.85 -6.23
N HIS A 40 2.77 3.47 -7.48
CA HIS A 40 3.55 4.24 -8.45
C HIS A 40 2.96 5.63 -8.74
N ASN A 41 1.63 5.76 -8.69
CA ASN A 41 0.97 7.06 -8.88
C ASN A 41 0.94 7.91 -7.61
N GLY A 42 0.74 7.31 -6.43
CA GLY A 42 0.72 8.06 -5.17
C GLY A 42 2.08 8.18 -4.47
N CYS A 43 3.12 7.56 -5.03
CA CYS A 43 4.48 7.57 -4.52
C CYS A 43 5.43 7.97 -5.66
N GLY A 44 5.87 9.23 -5.65
CA GLY A 44 6.72 9.81 -6.69
C GLY A 44 8.17 9.30 -6.71
N ASN A 45 8.49 8.23 -5.99
CA ASN A 45 9.80 7.58 -6.02
C ASN A 45 9.93 6.58 -7.19
N GLY A 46 8.85 6.30 -7.92
CA GLY A 46 8.83 5.33 -9.02
C GLY A 46 9.08 3.89 -8.58
N LYS A 47 9.06 3.63 -7.27
CA LYS A 47 9.10 2.27 -6.76
C LYS A 47 7.67 1.76 -6.66
N GLY A 48 7.48 0.56 -7.18
CA GLY A 48 6.19 -0.11 -7.15
C GLY A 48 5.83 -0.57 -5.74
N ASP A 49 5.13 -1.68 -5.71
CA ASP A 49 4.62 -2.29 -4.50
C ASP A 49 5.12 -3.73 -4.36
N TYR A 50 4.70 -4.36 -3.27
CA TYR A 50 4.62 -5.81 -3.19
C TYR A 50 3.38 -6.26 -2.42
N CYS A 51 2.79 -7.37 -2.86
CA CYS A 51 1.82 -8.11 -2.05
C CYS A 51 2.54 -8.82 -0.90
N LYS A 52 2.29 -8.36 0.33
CA LYS A 52 2.70 -9.07 1.55
C LYS A 52 1.61 -10.07 1.93
N ALA A 53 1.92 -11.37 1.86
CA ALA A 53 1.02 -12.41 2.34
C ALA A 53 0.87 -12.32 3.87
N MET A 54 -0.36 -12.25 4.36
CA MET A 54 -0.68 -12.32 5.80
C MET A 54 -1.70 -13.44 6.04
N SER A 55 -1.76 -13.93 7.28
CA SER A 55 -2.63 -15.07 7.67
C SER A 55 -4.13 -14.86 7.41
N HIS A 56 -4.58 -13.60 7.24
CA HIS A 56 -5.98 -13.24 6.95
C HIS A 56 -6.21 -12.73 5.52
N GLY A 57 -5.21 -12.88 4.63
CA GLY A 57 -5.23 -12.39 3.24
C GLY A 57 -4.06 -11.44 2.95
N GLY A 58 -3.56 -11.43 1.72
CA GLY A 58 -2.45 -10.55 1.35
C GLY A 58 -2.82 -9.07 1.38
N LEU A 59 -1.88 -8.22 1.76
CA LEU A 59 -2.02 -6.76 1.76
C LEU A 59 -1.01 -6.11 0.80
N CYS A 60 -1.40 -4.96 0.28
CA CYS A 60 -0.61 -4.13 -0.62
C CYS A 60 0.39 -3.29 0.18
N HIS A 61 1.70 -3.40 -0.08
CA HIS A 61 2.71 -2.53 0.56
C HIS A 61 3.46 -1.73 -0.50
N CYS A 62 3.42 -0.40 -0.40
CA CYS A 62 4.15 0.49 -1.29
C CYS A 62 5.57 0.73 -0.80
N TYR A 63 6.56 0.67 -1.69
CA TYR A 63 7.95 0.94 -1.33
C TYR A 63 8.23 2.43 -1.07
N CYS A 64 9.20 2.70 -0.18
CA CYS A 64 10.10 3.86 -0.26
C CYS A 64 11.23 3.54 -1.26
#